data_AF-A0A6N8EGB0-F1
#
_entry.id   AF-A0A6N8EGB0-F1
#
_cell.length_a   1.000
_cell.length_b   1.000
_cell.length_c   1.000
_cell.angle_alpha   90.00
_cell.angle_beta   90.00
_cell.angle_gamma   90.00
#
_symmetry.space_group_name_H-M   'P 1'
#
loop_
_entity.id
_entity.type
_entity.pdbx_description
1 polymer ?
#
loop_
_entity_poly.entity_id
_entity_poly.type
_entity_poly.pdbx_seq_one_letter_code
_entity_poly.pdbx_strand_id
1 'polypeptide(L)' 'MIIIEVNEEQLKKLKSIYASSDSHAARQRAHAIILLHLEKKKPEELAIIFDVSRITIYNWIHRWNNHGIDGIYDRKGRGS' A
#
# COMPACT_ATOMS: atom_id res chain seq x y z
N MET A 1 13.79 -8.01 7.94
CA MET A 1 12.63 -7.20 8.38
C MET A 1 12.43 -6.12 7.33
N ILE A 2 11.29 -6.09 6.64
CA ILE A 2 11.00 -5.00 5.69
C ILE A 2 10.49 -3.82 6.51
N ILE A 3 11.20 -2.71 6.48
CA ILE A 3 10.79 -1.46 7.11
C ILE A 3 10.46 -0.49 5.98
N ILE A 4 9.25 0.08 6.00
CA ILE A 4 8.87 1.17 5.11
C ILE A 4 8.92 2.47 5.91
N GLU A 5 9.73 3.40 5.42
CA GLU A 5 9.78 4.77 5.92
C GLU A 5 8.94 5.64 5.01
N VAL A 6 7.97 6.31 5.61
CA VAL A 6 7.02 7.20 4.93
C VAL A 6 7.17 8.55 5.60
N ASN A 7 7.36 9.61 4.82
CA ASN A 7 7.43 10.96 5.37
C ASN A 7 6.02 11.52 5.66
N GLU A 8 5.93 12.66 6.34
CA GLU A 8 4.65 13.25 6.73
C GLU A 8 3.75 13.60 5.53
N GLU A 9 4.34 14.07 4.43
CA GLU A 9 3.59 14.43 3.22
C GLU A 9 2.97 13.19 2.56
N GLN A 10 3.76 12.12 2.43
CA GLN A 10 3.32 10.84 1.91
C GLN A 10 2.26 10.22 2.81
N LEU A 11 2.43 10.28 4.14
CA LEU A 11 1.46 9.78 5.10
C LEU A 11 0.12 10.53 4.98
N LYS A 12 0.15 11.86 4.82
CA LYS A 12 -1.05 12.66 4.59
C LYS A 12 -1.76 12.27 3.28
N LYS A 13 -1.01 12.06 2.21
CA LYS A 13 -1.55 11.58 0.92
C LYS A 13 -2.15 10.18 1.05
N LEU A 14 -1.47 9.24 1.71
CA LEU A 14 -1.97 7.88 1.94
C LEU A 14 -3.28 7.88 2.75
N LYS A 15 -3.37 8.70 3.80
CA LYS A 15 -4.62 8.87 4.58
C LYS A 15 -5.75 9.41 3.72
N SER A 16 -5.47 10.39 2.86
CA SER A 16 -6.45 10.92 1.91
C SER A 16 -6.94 9.84 0.94
N ILE A 17 -6.03 9.04 0.36
CA ILE A 17 -6.38 7.94 -0.54
C ILE A 17 -7.24 6.90 0.16
N TYR A 18 -6.86 6.51 1.38
CA TYR A 18 -7.63 5.57 2.18
C TYR A 18 -9.06 6.07 2.46
N ALA A 19 -9.23 7.36 2.76
CA ALA A 19 -10.52 7.95 3.09
C ALA A 19 -11.41 8.27 1.89
N SER A 20 -10.83 8.63 0.74
CA SER A 20 -11.56 9.27 -0.37
C SER A 20 -11.37 8.63 -1.75
N SER A 21 -10.47 7.64 -1.90
CA SER A 21 -10.27 7.01 -3.21
C SER A 21 -11.43 6.11 -3.59
N ASP A 22 -11.95 6.21 -4.81
CA ASP A 22 -13.00 5.33 -5.34
C ASP A 22 -12.50 3.88 -5.56
N SER A 23 -11.21 3.70 -5.79
CA SER A 23 -10.62 2.38 -6.01
C SER A 23 -10.42 1.63 -4.69
N HIS A 24 -11.18 0.54 -4.53
CA HIS A 24 -11.02 -0.36 -3.38
C HIS A 24 -9.58 -0.88 -3.25
N ALA A 25 -8.93 -1.20 -4.37
CA ALA A 25 -7.53 -1.63 -4.39
C ALA A 25 -6.58 -0.52 -3.91
N ALA A 26 -6.80 0.73 -4.32
CA ALA A 26 -5.99 1.86 -3.87
C ALA A 26 -6.18 2.10 -2.36
N ARG A 27 -7.41 2.00 -1.85
CA ARG A 27 -7.69 2.11 -0.40
C ARG A 27 -6.97 1.03 0.41
N GLN A 28 -7.08 -0.24 0.00
CA GLN A 28 -6.40 -1.34 0.69
C GLN A 28 -4.87 -1.20 0.67
N ARG A 29 -4.30 -0.87 -0.48
CA ARG A 29 -2.85 -0.65 -0.63
C ARG A 29 -2.37 0.50 0.25
N ALA A 30 -3.10 1.63 0.25
CA ALA A 30 -2.76 2.76 1.10
C ALA A 30 -2.81 2.37 2.59
N HIS A 31 -3.85 1.65 3.00
CA HIS A 31 -3.98 1.15 4.37
C HIS A 31 -2.83 0.20 4.74
N ALA A 32 -2.43 -0.70 3.85
CA ALA A 32 -1.33 -1.62 4.08
C ALA A 32 0.00 -0.88 4.34
N ILE A 33 0.32 0.14 3.53
CA ILE A 33 1.53 0.95 3.73
C ILE A 33 1.48 1.71 5.06
N ILE A 34 0.31 2.25 5.43
CA ILE A 34 0.11 2.94 6.73
C ILE A 34 0.38 1.96 7.89
N LEU A 35 -0.16 0.75 7.84
CA LEU A 35 0.04 -0.28 8.88
C LEU A 35 1.50 -0.75 8.98
N LEU A 36 2.19 -0.91 7.85
CA LEU A 36 3.63 -1.22 7.82
C LEU A 36 4.46 -0.11 8.47
N HIS A 37 4.08 1.15 8.23
CA HIS A 37 4.84 2.29 8.70
C HIS A 37 4.58 2.60 10.19
N LEU A 38 3.31 2.69 10.59
CA LEU A 38 2.90 3.10 11.94
C LEU A 38 2.93 1.94 12.95
N GLU A 39 2.34 0.81 12.59
CA GLU A 39 2.20 -0.33 13.50
C GLU A 39 3.34 -1.34 13.37
N LYS A 40 4.25 -1.14 12.41
CA LYS A 40 5.36 -2.06 12.10
C LYS A 40 4.89 -3.51 11.92
N LYS A 41 3.65 -3.70 11.44
CA LYS A 41 3.08 -5.03 11.14
C LYS A 41 3.93 -5.76 10.13
N LYS A 42 3.92 -7.08 10.18
CA LYS A 42 4.63 -7.89 9.20
C LYS A 42 3.77 -8.13 7.95
N PRO A 43 4.39 -8.29 6.76
CA PRO A 43 3.66 -8.60 5.53
C PRO A 43 2.73 -9.82 5.64
N GLU A 44 3.10 -10.81 6.46
CA GLU A 44 2.31 -12.02 6.71
C GLU A 44 1.03 -11.72 7.48
N GLU A 45 1.03 -10.77 8.41
CA GLU A 45 -0.16 -10.34 9.12
C GLU A 45 -1.10 -9.56 8.21
N LEU A 46 -0.55 -8.71 7.34
CA LEU A 46 -1.34 -7.95 6.38
C LEU A 46 -2.01 -8.86 5.35
N ALA A 47 -1.32 -9.93 4.92
CA ALA A 47 -1.91 -10.94 4.05
C ALA A 47 -3.20 -11.53 4.66
N ILE A 48 -3.23 -11.75 5.97
CA ILE A 48 -4.42 -12.23 6.69
C ILE A 48 -5.47 -11.13 6.82
N ILE A 49 -5.07 -9.90 7.19
CA ILE A 49 -5.98 -8.76 7.39
C ILE A 49 -6.73 -8.39 6.11
N PHE A 50 -6.05 -8.41 4.97
CA PHE A 50 -6.63 -8.05 3.67
C PHE A 50 -7.15 -9.25 2.87
N ASP A 51 -7.01 -10.48 3.40
CA ASP A 51 -7.35 -11.72 2.71
C ASP A 51 -6.71 -11.84 1.32
N VAL A 52 -5.39 -11.59 1.26
CA VAL A 52 -4.60 -11.68 0.02
C VAL A 52 -3.37 -12.54 0.21
N SER A 53 -2.78 -13.00 -0.90
CA SER A 53 -1.51 -13.74 -0.82
C SER A 53 -0.38 -12.86 -0.30
N ARG A 54 0.60 -13.47 0.39
CA ARG A 54 1.82 -12.78 0.84
C ARG A 54 2.56 -12.12 -0.33
N ILE A 55 2.59 -12.79 -1.48
CA ILE A 55 3.18 -12.27 -2.73
C ILE A 55 2.50 -10.97 -3.15
N THR A 56 1.18 -10.87 -3.01
CA THR A 56 0.42 -9.64 -3.28
C THR A 56 0.88 -8.49 -2.38
N ILE A 57 1.07 -8.74 -1.08
CA ILE A 57 1.60 -7.73 -0.15
C ILE A 57 3.01 -7.30 -0.55
N TYR A 58 3.92 -8.24 -0.84
CA TYR A 58 5.27 -7.89 -1.30
C TYR A 58 5.25 -7.08 -2.61
N ASN A 59 4.33 -7.39 -3.52
CA ASN A 59 4.14 -6.61 -4.75
C ASN A 59 3.67 -5.18 -4.46
N TRP A 60 2.78 -4.97 -3.49
CA TRP A 60 2.36 -3.63 -3.08
C TRP A 60 3.54 -2.84 -2.49
N ILE A 61 4.32 -3.47 -1.61
CA ILE A 61 5.52 -2.88 -1.02
C ILE A 61 6.55 -2.53 -2.10
N HIS A 62 6.81 -3.46 -3.02
CA HIS A 62 7.77 -3.24 -4.10
C HIS A 62 7.34 -2.08 -5.00
N ARG A 63 6.05 -2.00 -5.36
CA ARG A 63 5.50 -0.87 -6.12
C ARG A 63 5.63 0.45 -5.38
N TRP A 64 5.34 0.46 -4.08
CA TRP A 64 5.54 1.63 -3.23
C TRP A 64 7.01 2.07 -3.21
N ASN A 65 7.95 1.14 -3.02
CA ASN A 65 9.37 1.49 -2.97
C ASN A 65 9.90 2.05 -4.30
N ASN A 66 9.38 1.58 -5.43
CA ASN A 66 9.82 2.06 -6.75
C ASN A 66 9.12 3.34 -7.23
N HIS A 67 7.88 3.58 -6.80
CA HIS A 67 7.03 4.65 -7.38
C HIS A 67 6.37 5.56 -6.34
N GLY A 68 6.59 5.32 -5.05
CA GLY A 68 5.93 6.03 -3.96
C GLY A 68 4.40 5.99 -4.09
N ILE A 69 3.78 7.17 -3.98
CA ILE A 69 2.33 7.37 -4.04
C ILE A 69 1.74 6.85 -5.36
N ASP A 70 2.46 6.98 -6.48
CA ASP A 70 1.98 6.49 -7.78
C ASP A 70 1.89 4.95 -7.80
N GLY A 71 2.67 4.27 -6.96
CA GLY A 71 2.65 2.82 -6.80
C GLY A 71 1.41 2.27 -6.10
N ILE A 72 0.63 3.13 -5.44
CA ILE A 72 -0.65 2.76 -4.81
C ILE A 72 -1.72 2.53 -5.87
N TYR A 73 -1.74 3.36 -6.90
CA TYR A 73 -2.71 3.25 -7.98
C TYR A 73 -2.35 2.11 -8.93
N ASP A 74 -3.37 1.53 -9.56
CA ASP A 74 -3.12 0.67 -10.71
C ASP A 74 -2.62 1.52 -11.86
N ARG A 75 -1.52 1.09 -12.48
CA ARG A 75 -1.10 1.64 -13.76
C ARG A 75 -2.23 1.40 -14.77
N LYS A 76 -2.89 2.46 -15.21
CA LYS A 76 -3.74 2.47 -16.40
C LYS A 76 -2.87 2.07 -17.59
N GLY A 77 -2.75 0.78 -17.86
CA GLY A 77 -1.79 0.26 -18.83
C GLY A 77 -1.72 -1.25 -18.98
N ARG A 78 -2.67 -2.00 -18.42
CA ARG A 78 -3.01 -3.31 -18.98
C ARG A 78 -4.28 -3.13 -19.81
N GLY A 79 -4.14 -2.51 -20.98
CA GLY A 79 -5.02 -2.82 -22.11
C GLY A 79 -4.72 -4.25 -22.57
N SER A 80 -5.63 -5.02 -23.15
CA SER A 80 -6.90 -4.67 -23.81
C SER A 80 -7.93 -5.78 -23.55
#